data_AF-A0AAV1T828-F1
#
_entry.id   AF-A0AAV1T828-F1
#
_cell.length_a   1.000
_cell.length_b   1.000
_cell.length_c   1.000
_cell.angle_alpha   90.00
_cell.angle_beta   90.00
_cell.angle_gamma   90.00
#
_symmetry.space_group_name_H-M   'P 1'
#
loop_
_entity.id
_entity.type
_entity.pdbx_description
1 polymer ?
#
loop_
_entity_poly.entity_id
_entity_poly.type
_entity_poly.pdbx_seq_one_letter_code
_entity_poly.pdbx_strand_id
1 'polypeptide(L)' 'MENMLPLTVADMGARKSWDKDVLLHEDAGSVWDSIIFSDEKKGIYDGPDGF' A
#
# COMPACT_ATOMS: atom_id res chain seq x y z
N MET A 1 -3.71 11.12 2.79
CA MET A 1 -3.73 11.72 4.15
C MET A 1 -2.75 10.89 4.95
N GLU A 2 -1.56 11.41 5.28
CA GLU A 2 -0.58 10.61 6.04
C GLU A 2 -1.07 10.49 7.47
N ASN A 3 -1.62 9.32 7.80
CA ASN A 3 -1.96 9.00 9.17
C ASN A 3 -0.68 8.55 9.87
N MET A 4 -0.04 9.47 10.60
CA MET A 4 1.18 9.20 11.38
C MET A 4 0.91 8.50 12.72
N LEU A 5 -0.33 8.06 12.96
CA LEU A 5 -0.62 7.31 14.18
C LEU A 5 0.08 5.95 14.16
N PRO A 6 0.66 5.52 15.29
CA PRO A 6 1.27 4.20 15.38
C PRO A 6 0.21 3.12 15.14
N LEU A 7 0.61 2.06 14.42
CA LEU A 7 -0.25 0.92 14.15
C LEU A 7 -0.68 0.27 15.46
N THR A 8 -1.95 -0.12 15.54
CA THR A 8 -2.41 -0.94 16.66
C THR A 8 -1.87 -2.37 16.54
N VAL A 9 -1.91 -3.11 17.64
CA VAL A 9 -1.54 -4.54 17.64
C VAL A 9 -2.42 -5.35 16.68
N ALA A 10 -3.70 -4.99 16.56
CA ALA A 10 -4.63 -5.62 15.62
C ALA A 10 -4.23 -5.34 14.17
N ASP A 11 -3.91 -4.08 13.83
CA ASP A 11 -3.48 -3.71 12.47
C ASP A 11 -2.18 -4.41 12.08
N MET A 12 -1.23 -4.52 13.03
CA MET A 12 0.01 -5.26 12.81
C MET A 12 -0.25 -6.75 12.57
N GLY A 13 -1.20 -7.35 13.29
CA GLY A 13 -1.61 -8.74 13.09
C GLY A 13 -2.24 -8.97 11.72
N ALA A 14 -3.16 -8.09 11.31
CA ALA A 14 -3.83 -8.16 10.02
C ALA A 14 -2.85 -8.05 8.84
N ARG A 15 -1.92 -7.08 8.91
CA ARG A 15 -0.89 -6.90 7.88
C ARG A 15 0.02 -8.12 7.77
N LYS A 16 0.48 -8.67 8.90
CA LYS A 16 1.32 -9.89 8.91
C LYS A 16 0.62 -11.13 8.36
N SER A 17 -0.70 -11.26 8.57
CA SER A 17 -1.46 -12.37 8.00
C SER A 17 -1.55 -12.24 6.49
N TRP A 18 -1.93 -11.04 6.02
CA TRP A 18 -2.05 -10.75 4.60
C TRP A 18 -0.72 -10.91 3.85
N ASP A 19 0.39 -10.43 4.42
CA ASP A 19 1.72 -10.59 3.84
C ASP A 19 2.08 -12.07 3.61
N LYS A 20 1.76 -12.95 4.58
CA LYS A 20 2.02 -14.39 4.46
C LYS A 20 1.18 -15.03 3.35
N ASP A 21 -0.09 -14.68 3.29
CA ASP A 21 -1.01 -15.23 2.30
C ASP A 21 -0.59 -14.81 0.88
N VAL A 22 -0.23 -13.53 0.69
CA VAL A 22 0.24 -13.01 -0.60
C VAL A 22 1.58 -13.62 -1.01
N LEU A 23 2.52 -13.79 -0.07
CA LEU A 23 3.82 -14.43 -0.34
C LEU A 23 3.65 -15.90 -0.75
N LEU A 24 2.71 -16.63 -0.16
CA LEU A 24 2.42 -18.01 -0.56
C LEU A 24 1.77 -18.08 -1.95
N HIS A 25 1.07 -17.03 -2.37
CA HIS A 25 0.52 -16.89 -3.72
C HIS A 25 1.58 -16.50 -4.78
N GLU A 26 2.74 -15.96 -4.37
CA GLU A 26 3.87 -15.61 -5.26
C GLU A 26 4.53 -16.83 -5.89
N ASP A 27 4.63 -17.95 -5.16
CA ASP A 27 5.25 -19.20 -5.65
C ASP A 27 4.48 -19.82 -6.84
N ALA A 28 3.26 -19.34 -7.14
CA ALA A 28 2.49 -19.70 -8.32
C ALA A 28 2.79 -18.84 -9.57
N GLY A 29 3.77 -17.94 -9.51
CA GLY A 29 4.44 -17.27 -10.65
C GLY A 29 3.60 -16.34 -11.53
N SER A 30 2.28 -16.24 -11.33
CA SER A 30 1.34 -15.63 -12.29
C SER A 30 0.66 -14.35 -11.77
N VAL A 31 0.55 -14.18 -10.45
CA VAL A 31 -0.30 -13.13 -9.87
C VAL A 31 0.32 -11.74 -10.02
N TRP A 32 1.63 -11.61 -9.84
CA TRP A 32 2.33 -10.31 -9.82
C TRP A 32 2.29 -9.57 -11.17
N ASP A 33 2.41 -10.30 -12.28
CA ASP A 33 2.38 -9.72 -13.63
C ASP A 33 1.00 -9.13 -14.00
N SER A 34 -0.04 -9.48 -13.24
CA SER A 34 -1.41 -9.03 -13.46
C SER A 34 -1.87 -7.94 -12.48
N ILE A 35 -1.00 -7.47 -11.57
CA ILE A 35 -1.36 -6.44 -10.60
C ILE A 35 -1.50 -5.09 -11.29
N ILE A 36 -2.69 -4.51 -11.21
CA ILE A 36 -2.98 -3.13 -11.58
C ILE A 36 -3.37 -2.40 -10.30
N PHE A 37 -2.63 -1.35 -9.94
CA PHE A 37 -2.91 -0.55 -8.74
C PHE A 37 -3.13 0.93 -9.10
N SER A 38 -3.94 1.59 -8.28
CA SER A 38 -4.18 3.03 -8.34
C SER A 38 -4.40 3.55 -6.93
N ASP A 39 -3.93 4.75 -6.62
CA ASP A 39 -4.20 5.41 -5.35
C ASP A 39 -4.38 6.92 -5.57
N GLU A 40 -5.12 7.57 -4.68
CA GLU A 40 -5.38 9.00 -4.73
C GLU A 40 -4.28 9.78 -4.01
N LYS A 41 -3.64 10.70 -4.72
CA LYS A 41 -2.72 11.68 -4.13
C LYS A 41 -3.37 13.06 -4.14
N LYS A 42 -3.33 13.76 -2.99
CA LYS A 42 -3.69 15.18 -2.95
C LYS A 42 -2.75 15.97 -3.85
N GLY A 43 -3.31 16.70 -4.82
CA GLY A 43 -2.57 17.68 -5.60
C GLY A 43 -2.21 18.88 -4.73
N ILE A 44 -0.93 19.26 -4.71
CA ILE A 44 -0.48 20.50 -4.07
C ILE A 44 -0.55 21.58 -5.14
N TYR A 45 -1.41 22.59 -4.96
CA TYR A 45 -1.56 23.71 -5.91
C TYR A 45 -0.41 24.73 -5.82
N ASP A 46 0.33 24.75 -4.70
CA ASP A 46 1.43 25.69 -4.43
C ASP A 46 2.80 24.97 -4.33
N GLY A 47 3.15 24.16 -5.33
CA GLY A 47 4.53 23.69 -5.49
C GLY A 47 5.48 24.83 -5.86
N PRO A 48 6.81 24.66 -5.75
CA PRO A 48 7.80 25.69 -6.11
C PRO A 48 7.70 26.18 -7.57
N ASP A 49 6.92 25.48 -8.39
CA ASP A 49 6.65 25.79 -9.79
C ASP A 49 5.46 26.77 -9.90
N GLY A 50 5.45 27.78 -9.01
CA GLY A 50 4.43 28.83 -8.95
C GLY A 50 4.16 29.42 -10.34
N PHE A 51 2.87 29.62 -10.63
CA PHE A 51 2.38 30.33 -11.81
C PHE A 51 3.01 31.72 -11.97
#